data_AF-A0A235FYS9-F1
#
_entry.id   AF-A0A235FYS9-F1
#
_cell.length_a   1.000
_cell.length_b   1.000
_cell.length_c   1.000
_cell.angle_alpha   90.00
_cell.angle_beta   90.00
_cell.angle_gamma   90.00
#
_symmetry.space_group_name_H-M   'P 1'
#
loop_
_entity.id
_entity.type
_entity.pdbx_description
1 polymer ?
#
loop_
_entity_poly.entity_id
_entity_poly.type
_entity_poly.pdbx_seq_one_letter_code
_entity_poly.pdbx_strand_id
1 'polypeptide(L)'
;MPRSAISPVTRRTTTPITVAENSNLRLSRRRLLGGGAAALAVAGTTWGATSLARAEETPAGKRTVPFHGVHQAGIATPPQAHATFIGFDLRPGVERSAVVGIMKMWSADASRLTAGAPALADTEKELALDPAGLTVTVGYGPGLFTKLGLQERQPDWFTPLPSYSIDRLEDRWGGTDLLLQICADDPVTIAHTVRVLTKNVRSLATIRWTQKGFRNARGTTPEGTTMRNLMGQVDGTVNPAPRTTDFDSLVWDNGTDQPWLAGGTSLVLRRIRMEMDTWDELDRPGRELTMGRTLSNGAPLTGTDEFDEADFTATDKFGIPVIPPGSHIARAHRTHEKEQFFRRAYNYDDPPKASRPPTRD
;
A
#
# COMPACT_ATOMS: atom_id res chain seq x y z
N MET A 1 12.57 79.74 -21.95
CA MET A 1 13.07 80.66 -20.89
C MET A 1 11.87 81.17 -20.10
N PRO A 2 12.03 81.63 -18.84
CA PRO A 2 13.24 81.64 -17.98
C PRO A 2 13.51 80.22 -17.38
N ARG A 3 14.60 79.84 -16.65
CA ARG A 3 15.59 80.46 -15.72
C ARG A 3 15.00 80.76 -14.31
N SER A 4 15.59 80.45 -13.14
CA SER A 4 16.75 79.63 -12.66
C SER A 4 16.34 79.05 -11.26
N ALA A 5 17.10 78.41 -10.35
CA ALA A 5 18.53 78.12 -10.02
C ALA A 5 18.58 76.76 -9.21
N ILE A 6 19.65 76.06 -8.77
CA ILE A 6 21.08 76.31 -8.41
C ILE A 6 21.23 76.99 -7.02
N SER A 7 21.87 76.44 -5.95
CA SER A 7 22.77 75.26 -5.75
C SER A 7 22.69 74.68 -4.28
N PRO A 8 23.70 74.03 -3.63
CA PRO A 8 23.82 72.56 -3.54
C PRO A 8 23.93 71.97 -2.10
N VAL A 9 23.94 70.63 -1.96
CA VAL A 9 24.44 69.94 -0.75
C VAL A 9 25.39 68.77 -1.08
N THR A 10 26.65 68.95 -0.69
CA THR A 10 27.70 68.01 -0.23
C THR A 10 27.64 66.52 -0.61
N ARG A 11 28.71 66.04 -1.29
CA ARG A 11 29.03 64.61 -1.47
C ARG A 11 29.35 63.91 -0.14
N ARG A 12 29.06 62.61 -0.03
CA ARG A 12 29.80 61.68 0.84
C ARG A 12 30.46 60.59 -0.01
N THR A 13 31.65 60.16 0.42
CA THR A 13 32.50 59.22 -0.32
C THR A 13 32.13 57.78 0.00
N THR A 14 32.04 56.92 -1.01
CA THR A 14 31.81 55.47 -0.83
C THR A 14 33.15 54.74 -0.68
N THR A 15 33.36 54.09 0.47
CA THR A 15 34.50 53.18 0.67
C THR A 15 34.10 51.77 0.21
N PRO A 16 34.93 51.06 -0.58
CA PRO A 16 34.63 49.67 -0.95
C PRO A 16 34.80 48.73 0.24
N ILE A 17 33.89 47.77 0.40
CA ILE A 17 34.05 46.64 1.33
C ILE A 17 34.46 45.42 0.50
N THR A 18 35.58 44.81 0.86
CA THR A 18 36.18 43.69 0.13
C THR A 18 35.37 42.41 0.33
N VAL A 19 35.17 41.63 -0.74
CA VAL A 19 34.63 40.26 -0.64
C VAL A 19 35.71 39.35 -0.05
N ALA A 20 35.38 38.63 1.01
CA ALA A 20 36.25 37.61 1.60
C ALA A 20 35.89 36.22 1.06
N GLU A 21 36.81 35.59 0.32
CA GLU A 21 36.70 34.16 0.00
C GLU A 21 36.95 33.32 1.26
N ASN A 22 35.96 32.53 1.68
CA ASN A 22 36.16 31.51 2.70
C ASN A 22 36.67 30.22 2.04
N SER A 23 37.83 29.74 2.48
CA SER A 23 38.58 28.68 1.82
C SER A 23 38.09 27.27 2.19
N ASN A 24 38.06 26.37 1.20
CA ASN A 24 37.60 24.99 1.37
C ASN A 24 38.60 24.14 2.17
N LEU A 25 38.36 23.96 3.48
CA LEU A 25 39.12 23.04 4.32
C LEU A 25 38.83 21.56 3.96
N ARG A 26 39.63 21.02 3.04
CA ARG A 26 39.65 19.60 2.69
C ARG A 26 40.15 18.73 3.85
N LEU A 27 39.23 18.15 4.63
CA LEU A 27 39.56 17.13 5.63
C LEU A 27 40.13 15.86 4.95
N SER A 28 41.37 15.52 5.29
CA SER A 28 42.12 14.44 4.63
C SER A 28 41.83 13.06 5.24
N ARG A 29 41.58 12.05 4.38
CA ARG A 29 41.33 10.65 4.76
C ARG A 29 42.61 9.93 5.20
N ARG A 30 43.26 10.36 6.30
CA ARG A 30 44.41 9.63 6.89
C ARG A 30 44.67 9.97 8.37
N ARG A 31 44.03 9.22 9.28
CA ARG A 31 44.44 8.88 10.67
C ARG A 31 43.23 8.40 11.50
N LEU A 32 42.91 7.09 11.45
CA LEU A 32 42.12 6.43 12.51
C LEU A 32 42.31 4.90 12.54
N LEU A 33 43.58 4.45 12.51
CA LEU A 33 43.95 3.06 12.83
C LEU A 33 45.25 3.10 13.64
N GLY A 34 45.23 2.52 14.84
CA GLY A 34 46.40 2.43 15.75
C GLY A 34 46.03 2.75 17.20
N GLY A 35 46.35 1.82 18.11
CA GLY A 35 46.06 1.91 19.55
C GLY A 35 45.02 0.88 20.00
N GLY A 36 45.30 0.17 21.09
CA GLY A 36 44.42 -0.84 21.67
C GLY A 36 44.87 -1.22 23.09
N ALA A 37 44.32 -2.33 23.61
CA ALA A 37 44.48 -2.87 24.97
C ALA A 37 43.73 -2.11 26.09
N ALA A 38 43.18 -2.90 27.03
CA ALA A 38 42.20 -2.50 28.03
C ALA A 38 42.80 -1.98 29.35
N ALA A 39 41.98 -1.25 30.11
CA ALA A 39 42.13 -1.05 31.56
C ALA A 39 40.73 -0.87 32.21
N LEU A 40 40.62 -1.14 33.52
CA LEU A 40 39.36 -1.09 34.27
C LEU A 40 39.21 0.22 35.09
N ALA A 41 37.96 0.69 35.17
CA ALA A 41 37.33 1.54 36.19
C ALA A 41 38.16 2.54 37.04
N VAL A 42 37.76 3.82 37.02
CA VAL A 42 37.14 4.54 38.17
C VAL A 42 36.64 5.93 37.71
N ALA A 43 35.74 6.53 38.47
CA ALA A 43 34.94 7.72 38.13
C ALA A 43 35.75 8.98 37.71
N GLY A 44 35.21 9.71 36.73
CA GLY A 44 35.63 11.07 36.38
C GLY A 44 34.56 11.77 35.53
N THR A 45 33.91 12.81 36.07
CA THR A 45 32.83 13.52 35.37
C THR A 45 33.37 14.48 34.31
N THR A 46 33.18 14.15 33.03
CA THR A 46 33.34 15.09 31.93
C THR A 46 32.10 15.08 31.04
N TRP A 47 31.61 16.26 30.67
CA TRP A 47 30.54 16.41 29.67
C TRP A 47 31.12 16.20 28.26
N GLY A 48 31.47 14.96 27.94
CA GLY A 48 31.74 14.54 26.58
C GLY A 48 30.43 14.53 25.80
N ALA A 49 30.25 15.49 24.90
CA ALA A 49 29.09 15.53 24.01
C ALA A 49 29.19 14.39 22.98
N THR A 50 28.72 13.20 23.36
CA THR A 50 28.54 12.07 22.45
C THR A 50 27.43 12.41 21.47
N SER A 51 27.82 13.05 20.36
CA SER A 51 27.06 13.06 19.11
C SER A 51 26.95 11.64 18.57
N LEU A 52 26.09 10.83 19.21
CA LEU A 52 25.44 9.72 18.56
C LEU A 52 24.88 10.26 17.25
N ALA A 53 25.46 9.81 16.14
CA ALA A 53 24.96 10.13 14.82
C ALA A 53 23.61 9.43 14.67
N ARG A 54 22.54 10.08 15.15
CA ARG A 54 21.16 9.69 14.83
C ARG A 54 21.10 9.67 13.32
N ALA A 55 20.96 8.47 12.75
CA ALA A 55 20.72 8.34 11.33
C ALA A 55 19.54 9.25 10.97
N GLU A 56 19.69 10.10 9.96
CA GLU A 56 18.61 10.99 9.54
C GLU A 56 17.48 10.14 9.00
N GLU A 57 16.49 9.88 9.85
CA GLU A 57 15.29 9.12 9.52
C GLU A 57 14.59 9.85 8.38
N THR A 58 14.68 9.27 7.17
CA THR A 58 14.04 9.82 5.97
C THR A 58 12.56 10.06 6.31
N PRO A 59 12.07 11.31 6.27
CA PRO A 59 10.70 11.62 6.68
C PRO A 59 9.71 10.73 5.92
N ALA A 60 8.63 10.29 6.57
CA ALA A 60 7.72 9.29 5.98
C ALA A 60 7.24 9.69 4.57
N GLY A 61 6.93 10.98 4.36
CA GLY A 61 6.58 11.56 3.05
C GLY A 61 7.68 11.50 1.98
N LYS A 62 8.96 11.38 2.33
CA LYS A 62 10.09 11.27 1.39
C LYS A 62 10.50 9.83 1.03
N ARG A 63 9.83 8.81 1.59
CA ARG A 63 10.04 7.42 1.14
C ARG A 63 9.54 7.23 -0.30
N THR A 64 10.32 6.52 -1.10
CA THR A 64 9.96 6.04 -2.43
C THR A 64 9.83 4.51 -2.43
N VAL A 65 9.17 3.96 -3.45
CA VAL A 65 9.22 2.54 -3.79
C VAL A 65 9.62 2.42 -5.26
N PRO A 66 10.55 1.53 -5.65
CA PRO A 66 10.92 1.37 -7.06
C PRO A 66 9.72 0.99 -7.93
N PHE A 67 9.43 1.80 -8.95
CA PHE A 67 8.41 1.51 -9.95
C PHE A 67 8.85 0.45 -10.96
N HIS A 68 10.12 0.47 -11.34
CA HIS A 68 10.70 -0.49 -12.27
C HIS A 68 11.21 -1.74 -11.54
N GLY A 69 10.80 -2.91 -12.04
CA GLY A 69 11.18 -4.23 -11.55
C GLY A 69 10.60 -5.32 -12.46
N VAL A 70 10.84 -6.59 -12.13
CA VAL A 70 10.20 -7.74 -12.82
C VAL A 70 8.70 -7.79 -12.50
N HIS A 71 8.36 -7.53 -11.23
CA HIS A 71 6.99 -7.51 -10.72
C HIS A 71 6.54 -6.07 -10.46
N GLN A 72 5.25 -5.79 -10.63
CA GLN A 72 4.70 -4.48 -10.26
C GLN A 72 4.78 -4.24 -8.74
N ALA A 73 5.14 -3.02 -8.36
CA ALA A 73 5.05 -2.58 -6.97
C ALA A 73 3.59 -2.51 -6.48
N GLY A 74 3.38 -2.56 -5.18
CA GLY A 74 2.05 -2.61 -4.55
C GLY A 74 1.50 -4.03 -4.33
N ILE A 75 2.25 -5.07 -4.73
CA ILE A 75 1.94 -6.48 -4.46
C ILE A 75 2.83 -6.94 -3.29
N ALA A 76 4.05 -7.42 -3.57
CA ALA A 76 5.07 -7.79 -2.58
C ALA A 76 5.68 -6.59 -1.80
N THR A 77 5.23 -5.37 -2.09
CA THR A 77 5.55 -4.17 -1.29
C THR A 77 4.80 -4.24 0.05
N PRO A 78 5.47 -4.03 1.20
CA PRO A 78 4.81 -3.94 2.51
C PRO A 78 3.57 -3.02 2.47
N PRO A 79 2.42 -3.43 3.02
CA PRO A 79 1.19 -2.64 2.95
C PRO A 79 1.33 -1.26 3.58
N GLN A 80 1.21 -0.21 2.75
CA GLN A 80 1.20 1.18 3.19
C GLN A 80 -0.08 1.52 3.96
N ALA A 81 -0.09 2.63 4.69
CA ALA A 81 -1.23 3.04 5.53
C ALA A 81 -2.57 3.18 4.79
N HIS A 82 -2.55 3.59 3.50
CA HIS A 82 -3.76 3.83 2.72
C HIS A 82 -3.72 3.17 1.33
N ALA A 83 -4.91 2.84 0.82
CA ALA A 83 -5.13 2.36 -0.53
C ALA A 83 -6.36 3.02 -1.17
N THR A 84 -6.36 3.10 -2.50
CA THR A 84 -7.54 3.41 -3.31
C THR A 84 -7.50 2.54 -4.56
N PHE A 85 -8.51 1.70 -4.70
CA PHE A 85 -8.76 0.87 -5.87
C PHE A 85 -9.78 1.59 -6.77
N ILE A 86 -9.52 1.66 -8.07
CA ILE A 86 -10.40 2.30 -9.06
C ILE A 86 -10.63 1.34 -10.22
N GLY A 87 -11.86 0.87 -10.35
CA GLY A 87 -12.29 0.06 -11.49
C GLY A 87 -12.78 0.97 -12.63
N PHE A 88 -12.32 0.73 -13.84
CA PHE A 88 -12.71 1.49 -15.03
C PHE A 88 -13.30 0.57 -16.11
N ASP A 89 -14.41 1.03 -16.69
CA ASP A 89 -15.00 0.45 -17.89
C ASP A 89 -14.55 1.29 -19.11
N LEU A 90 -14.00 0.64 -20.13
CA LEU A 90 -13.68 1.21 -21.42
C LEU A 90 -14.97 1.61 -22.14
N ARG A 91 -14.96 2.80 -22.75
CA ARG A 91 -16.08 3.33 -23.53
C ARG A 91 -16.28 2.54 -24.84
N PRO A 92 -17.48 2.59 -25.45
CA PRO A 92 -17.71 2.03 -26.78
C PRO A 92 -16.74 2.63 -27.83
N GLY A 93 -16.25 1.80 -28.76
CA GLY A 93 -15.33 2.23 -29.83
C GLY A 93 -13.89 2.50 -29.38
N VAL A 94 -13.48 2.04 -28.20
CA VAL A 94 -12.11 2.21 -27.70
C VAL A 94 -11.22 1.07 -28.18
N GLU A 95 -10.43 1.38 -29.21
CA GLU A 95 -9.50 0.45 -29.85
C GLU A 95 -8.29 0.09 -28.98
N ARG A 96 -7.66 -1.06 -29.29
CA ARG A 96 -6.44 -1.54 -28.63
C ARG A 96 -5.30 -0.52 -28.63
N SER A 97 -5.20 0.29 -29.69
CA SER A 97 -4.22 1.38 -29.80
C SER A 97 -4.41 2.47 -28.74
N ALA A 98 -5.66 2.81 -28.40
CA ALA A 98 -5.98 3.76 -27.35
C ALA A 98 -5.64 3.21 -25.95
N VAL A 99 -5.89 1.91 -25.70
CA VAL A 99 -5.50 1.25 -24.45
C VAL A 99 -3.97 1.18 -24.30
N VAL A 100 -3.22 0.92 -25.37
CA VAL A 100 -1.74 1.06 -25.37
C VAL A 100 -1.31 2.51 -25.04
N GLY A 101 -2.06 3.51 -25.51
CA GLY A 101 -1.88 4.91 -25.13
C GLY A 101 -2.08 5.15 -23.63
N ILE A 102 -3.16 4.62 -23.04
CA ILE A 102 -3.42 4.65 -21.59
C ILE A 102 -2.24 4.06 -20.81
N MET A 103 -1.78 2.85 -21.18
CA MET A 103 -0.70 2.18 -20.42
C MET A 103 0.64 2.91 -20.49
N LYS A 104 0.98 3.48 -21.66
CA LYS A 104 2.19 4.31 -21.81
C LYS A 104 2.12 5.56 -20.93
N MET A 105 0.96 6.23 -20.91
CA MET A 105 0.75 7.45 -20.14
C MET A 105 0.72 7.19 -18.63
N TRP A 106 -0.02 6.18 -18.19
CA TRP A 106 -0.03 5.75 -16.78
C TRP A 106 1.36 5.33 -16.30
N SER A 107 2.13 4.58 -17.09
CA SER A 107 3.52 4.24 -16.73
C SER A 107 4.43 5.47 -16.64
N ALA A 108 4.29 6.43 -17.56
CA ALA A 108 5.10 7.65 -17.60
C ALA A 108 4.80 8.60 -16.43
N ASP A 109 3.53 8.78 -16.07
CA ASP A 109 3.15 9.62 -14.92
C ASP A 109 3.41 8.89 -13.59
N ALA A 110 3.05 7.60 -13.46
CA ALA A 110 3.23 6.85 -12.22
C ALA A 110 4.70 6.72 -11.82
N SER A 111 5.61 6.36 -12.74
CA SER A 111 7.05 6.25 -12.45
C SER A 111 7.63 7.54 -11.86
N ARG A 112 7.18 8.70 -12.35
CA ARG A 112 7.57 10.02 -11.84
C ARG A 112 7.01 10.27 -10.45
N LEU A 113 5.70 10.08 -10.26
CA LEU A 113 5.02 10.28 -8.97
C LEU A 113 5.62 9.39 -7.86
N THR A 114 5.88 8.11 -8.14
CA THR A 114 6.50 7.18 -7.17
C THR A 114 7.94 7.56 -6.78
N ALA A 115 8.61 8.37 -7.59
CA ALA A 115 9.95 8.89 -7.35
C ALA A 115 9.97 10.29 -6.72
N GLY A 116 8.80 10.85 -6.38
CA GLY A 116 8.67 12.20 -5.82
C GLY A 116 8.78 13.32 -6.86
N ALA A 117 8.50 13.01 -8.14
CA ALA A 117 8.58 13.95 -9.25
C ALA A 117 7.20 14.23 -9.88
N PRO A 118 6.88 15.48 -10.26
CA PRO A 118 5.60 15.82 -10.89
C PRO A 118 5.33 15.05 -12.18
N ALA A 119 4.07 14.74 -12.45
CA ALA A 119 3.63 14.13 -13.71
C ALA A 119 3.90 15.04 -14.94
N LEU A 120 3.78 14.51 -16.16
CA LEU A 120 4.19 15.24 -17.38
C LEU A 120 3.33 16.49 -17.67
N ALA A 121 2.04 16.45 -17.30
CA ALA A 121 1.09 17.56 -17.44
C ALA A 121 0.43 17.90 -16.08
N ASP A 122 1.25 17.89 -15.02
CA ASP A 122 0.84 18.13 -13.65
C ASP A 122 0.50 19.59 -13.40
N THR A 123 -0.75 19.83 -12.99
CA THR A 123 -1.26 21.17 -12.67
C THR A 123 -1.06 21.53 -11.20
N GLU A 124 -0.75 20.54 -10.35
CA GLU A 124 -0.60 20.67 -8.90
C GLU A 124 0.72 20.03 -8.44
N LYS A 125 1.79 20.32 -9.19
CA LYS A 125 3.13 19.69 -9.12
C LYS A 125 3.73 19.63 -7.71
N GLU A 126 3.41 20.58 -6.84
CA GLU A 126 3.88 20.63 -5.45
C GLU A 126 3.42 19.41 -4.63
N LEU A 127 2.27 18.82 -4.97
CA LEU A 127 1.73 17.63 -4.30
C LEU A 127 2.48 16.33 -4.65
N ALA A 128 3.28 16.34 -5.71
CA ALA A 128 4.10 15.19 -6.11
C ALA A 128 5.41 15.06 -5.30
N LEU A 129 5.79 16.08 -4.52
CA LEU A 129 7.11 16.17 -3.87
C LEU A 129 7.25 15.28 -2.63
N ASP A 130 6.14 14.74 -2.12
CA ASP A 130 6.10 13.80 -0.99
C ASP A 130 5.50 12.46 -1.43
N PRO A 131 6.30 11.57 -2.04
CA PRO A 131 5.84 10.30 -2.56
C PRO A 131 5.32 9.33 -1.49
N ALA A 132 5.62 9.49 -0.20
CA ALA A 132 5.03 8.75 0.92
C ALA A 132 4.96 7.20 0.73
N GLY A 133 5.96 6.59 0.08
CA GLY A 133 5.96 5.16 -0.24
C GLY A 133 4.93 4.75 -1.32
N LEU A 134 4.54 5.67 -2.20
CA LEU A 134 3.55 5.48 -3.26
C LEU A 134 3.90 4.29 -4.16
N THR A 135 2.89 3.48 -4.45
CA THR A 135 2.90 2.47 -5.51
C THR A 135 1.63 2.57 -6.34
N VAL A 136 1.77 2.41 -7.65
CA VAL A 136 0.66 2.29 -8.61
C VAL A 136 0.77 0.92 -9.27
N THR A 137 -0.29 0.12 -9.17
CA THR A 137 -0.41 -1.21 -9.77
C THR A 137 -1.57 -1.19 -10.77
N VAL A 138 -1.35 -1.71 -11.98
CA VAL A 138 -2.35 -1.81 -13.05
C VAL A 138 -2.80 -3.25 -13.22
N GLY A 139 -4.11 -3.47 -13.36
CA GLY A 139 -4.69 -4.78 -13.68
C GLY A 139 -5.65 -4.71 -14.88
N TYR A 140 -5.83 -5.84 -15.56
CA TYR A 140 -6.78 -6.03 -16.66
C TYR A 140 -7.88 -7.02 -16.22
N GLY A 141 -9.14 -6.73 -16.51
CA GLY A 141 -10.26 -7.64 -16.23
C GLY A 141 -10.82 -8.30 -17.50
N PRO A 142 -11.69 -9.33 -17.39
CA PRO A 142 -12.16 -10.13 -18.53
C PRO A 142 -12.86 -9.31 -19.64
N GLY A 143 -13.52 -8.21 -19.27
CA GLY A 143 -14.17 -7.31 -20.21
C GLY A 143 -13.21 -6.64 -21.20
N LEU A 144 -11.95 -6.38 -20.82
CA LEU A 144 -10.93 -5.85 -21.71
C LEU A 144 -10.59 -6.83 -22.83
N PHE A 145 -10.37 -8.10 -22.49
CA PHE A 145 -10.07 -9.15 -23.46
C PHE A 145 -11.24 -9.32 -24.45
N THR A 146 -12.47 -9.22 -23.95
CA THR A 146 -13.68 -9.31 -24.77
C THR A 146 -13.85 -8.09 -25.69
N LYS A 147 -13.72 -6.86 -25.16
CA LYS A 147 -13.90 -5.61 -25.92
C LYS A 147 -12.83 -5.35 -26.98
N LEU A 148 -11.61 -5.86 -26.78
CA LEU A 148 -10.48 -5.64 -27.69
C LEU A 148 -10.23 -6.79 -28.68
N GLY A 149 -11.04 -7.86 -28.67
CA GLY A 149 -10.80 -9.04 -29.51
C GLY A 149 -9.52 -9.78 -29.14
N LEU A 150 -9.23 -9.91 -27.84
CA LEU A 150 -8.01 -10.50 -27.28
C LEU A 150 -8.29 -11.75 -26.43
N GLN A 151 -9.40 -12.46 -26.66
CA GLN A 151 -9.78 -13.66 -25.90
C GLN A 151 -8.67 -14.73 -25.88
N GLU A 152 -7.93 -14.92 -26.99
CA GLU A 152 -6.76 -15.82 -27.08
C GLU A 152 -5.58 -15.42 -26.16
N ARG A 153 -5.64 -14.24 -25.54
CA ARG A 153 -4.65 -13.73 -24.57
C ARG A 153 -5.16 -13.75 -23.13
N GLN A 154 -6.42 -14.11 -22.91
CA GLN A 154 -6.96 -14.35 -21.58
C GLN A 154 -6.41 -15.70 -21.08
N PRO A 155 -5.95 -15.81 -19.82
CA PRO A 155 -5.66 -17.12 -19.22
C PRO A 155 -6.96 -17.90 -19.02
N ASP A 156 -6.96 -19.21 -19.29
CA ASP A 156 -8.16 -20.06 -19.19
C ASP A 156 -8.76 -20.09 -17.77
N TRP A 157 -7.91 -19.97 -16.74
CA TRP A 157 -8.32 -19.85 -15.35
C TRP A 157 -8.96 -18.49 -15.00
N PHE A 158 -8.82 -17.45 -15.84
CA PHE A 158 -9.31 -16.10 -15.57
C PHE A 158 -10.78 -15.93 -15.97
N THR A 159 -11.63 -16.76 -15.36
CA THR A 159 -13.09 -16.78 -15.52
C THR A 159 -13.80 -16.09 -14.34
N PRO A 160 -15.12 -15.79 -14.44
CA PRO A 160 -15.88 -15.32 -13.30
C PRO A 160 -15.84 -16.30 -12.13
N LEU A 161 -15.68 -15.78 -10.91
CA LEU A 161 -15.72 -16.60 -9.70
C LEU A 161 -17.07 -17.35 -9.58
N PRO A 162 -17.09 -18.59 -9.05
CA PRO A 162 -18.35 -19.30 -8.79
C PRO A 162 -19.20 -18.54 -7.77
N SER A 163 -20.52 -18.69 -7.85
CA SER A 163 -21.44 -18.08 -6.90
C SER A 163 -21.46 -18.83 -5.57
N TYR A 164 -21.36 -18.09 -4.46
CA TYR A 164 -21.44 -18.62 -3.11
C TYR A 164 -22.80 -18.27 -2.46
N SER A 165 -23.34 -19.13 -1.61
CA SER A 165 -24.65 -18.90 -0.94
C SER A 165 -24.70 -17.62 -0.08
N ILE A 166 -23.52 -17.18 0.41
CA ILE A 166 -23.33 -15.95 1.16
C ILE A 166 -23.19 -14.68 0.29
N ASP A 167 -23.15 -14.80 -1.04
CA ASP A 167 -22.95 -13.65 -1.92
C ASP A 167 -24.11 -12.65 -1.85
N ARG A 168 -23.78 -11.40 -1.55
CA ARG A 168 -24.68 -10.23 -1.59
C ARG A 168 -24.03 -9.13 -2.42
N LEU A 169 -23.60 -9.51 -3.62
CA LEU A 169 -22.87 -8.64 -4.53
C LEU A 169 -23.78 -7.52 -5.06
N GLU A 170 -23.31 -6.27 -5.03
CA GLU A 170 -23.96 -5.14 -5.68
C GLU A 170 -23.25 -4.86 -7.01
N ASP A 171 -23.95 -4.77 -8.15
CA ASP A 171 -23.36 -4.58 -9.50
C ASP A 171 -22.42 -3.37 -9.60
N ARG A 172 -22.63 -2.36 -8.75
CA ARG A 172 -21.80 -1.17 -8.59
C ARG A 172 -20.37 -1.46 -8.12
N TRP A 173 -20.10 -2.65 -7.58
CA TRP A 173 -18.76 -3.15 -7.22
C TRP A 173 -18.30 -4.33 -8.10
N GLY A 174 -19.05 -4.64 -9.17
CA GLY A 174 -18.71 -5.72 -10.11
C GLY A 174 -17.40 -5.47 -10.87
N GLY A 175 -16.94 -6.51 -11.58
CA GLY A 175 -15.70 -6.46 -12.36
C GLY A 175 -15.68 -5.37 -13.44
N THR A 176 -14.47 -4.95 -13.81
CA THR A 176 -14.19 -3.83 -14.73
C THR A 176 -13.16 -4.23 -15.78
N ASP A 177 -13.01 -3.45 -16.84
CA ASP A 177 -12.02 -3.74 -17.90
C ASP A 177 -10.59 -3.44 -17.44
N LEU A 178 -10.41 -2.35 -16.68
CA LEU A 178 -9.14 -1.95 -16.09
C LEU A 178 -9.28 -1.73 -14.58
N LEU A 179 -8.16 -1.89 -13.87
CA LEU A 179 -8.01 -1.57 -12.46
C LEU A 179 -6.75 -0.71 -12.25
N LEU A 180 -6.88 0.34 -11.44
CA LEU A 180 -5.75 0.95 -10.73
C LEU A 180 -5.85 0.61 -9.24
N GLN A 181 -4.79 0.07 -8.66
CA GLN A 181 -4.55 0.07 -7.22
C GLN A 181 -3.48 1.13 -6.93
N ILE A 182 -3.81 2.11 -6.10
CA ILE A 182 -2.91 3.19 -5.68
C ILE A 182 -2.76 3.12 -4.16
N CYS A 183 -1.55 2.93 -3.65
CA CYS A 183 -1.28 2.80 -2.21
C CYS A 183 -0.14 3.72 -1.79
N ALA A 184 -0.25 4.38 -0.64
CA ALA A 184 0.79 5.23 -0.03
C ALA A 184 0.55 5.36 1.48
N ASP A 185 1.54 5.88 2.21
CA ASP A 185 1.45 6.19 3.65
C ASP A 185 0.71 7.52 3.92
N ASP A 186 0.43 8.34 2.89
CA ASP A 186 -0.26 9.62 2.97
C ASP A 186 -1.49 9.70 2.01
N PRO A 187 -2.65 10.22 2.47
CA PRO A 187 -3.88 10.29 1.65
C PRO A 187 -3.92 11.46 0.64
N VAL A 188 -3.12 12.53 0.82
CA VAL A 188 -3.01 13.64 -0.14
C VAL A 188 -2.21 13.18 -1.37
N THR A 189 -1.11 12.45 -1.17
CA THR A 189 -0.33 11.82 -2.26
C THR A 189 -1.20 10.87 -3.08
N ILE A 190 -2.08 10.09 -2.43
CA ILE A 190 -3.07 9.26 -3.15
C ILE A 190 -4.08 10.15 -3.91
N ALA A 191 -4.66 11.17 -3.27
CA ALA A 191 -5.66 12.02 -3.90
C ALA A 191 -5.12 12.77 -5.14
N HIS A 192 -3.86 13.22 -5.10
CA HIS A 192 -3.15 13.80 -6.24
C HIS A 192 -2.90 12.75 -7.34
N THR A 193 -2.36 11.59 -6.99
CA THR A 193 -2.11 10.49 -7.96
C THR A 193 -3.41 10.06 -8.66
N VAL A 194 -4.50 9.92 -7.91
CA VAL A 194 -5.84 9.63 -8.44
C VAL A 194 -6.33 10.74 -9.37
N ARG A 195 -6.15 12.02 -9.00
CA ARG A 195 -6.49 13.16 -9.86
C ARG A 195 -5.71 13.11 -11.18
N VAL A 196 -4.39 12.93 -11.14
CA VAL A 196 -3.53 12.86 -12.34
C VAL A 196 -3.91 11.68 -13.24
N LEU A 197 -3.88 10.45 -12.73
CA LEU A 197 -4.08 9.25 -13.55
C LEU A 197 -5.51 9.14 -14.10
N THR A 198 -6.51 9.71 -13.41
CA THR A 198 -7.89 9.79 -13.92
C THR A 198 -8.15 10.99 -14.83
N LYS A 199 -7.36 12.07 -14.79
CA LYS A 199 -7.55 13.29 -15.61
C LYS A 199 -7.43 12.98 -17.11
N ASN A 200 -6.38 12.25 -17.48
CA ASN A 200 -5.99 12.13 -18.89
C ASN A 200 -6.73 11.01 -19.65
N VAL A 201 -7.52 10.16 -18.98
CA VAL A 201 -8.20 8.99 -19.58
C VAL A 201 -9.72 9.14 -19.75
N ARG A 202 -10.31 10.27 -19.34
CA ARG A 202 -11.78 10.45 -19.23
C ARG A 202 -12.54 10.33 -20.55
N SER A 203 -11.88 10.58 -21.66
CA SER A 203 -12.40 10.40 -23.02
C SER A 203 -12.39 8.95 -23.51
N LEU A 204 -11.66 8.05 -22.83
CA LEU A 204 -11.48 6.65 -23.21
C LEU A 204 -12.12 5.68 -22.20
N ALA A 205 -12.17 6.05 -20.92
CA ALA A 205 -12.73 5.20 -19.87
C ALA A 205 -13.65 5.97 -18.93
N THR A 206 -14.59 5.25 -18.32
CA THR A 206 -15.45 5.70 -17.22
C THR A 206 -15.07 4.97 -15.95
N ILE A 207 -14.90 5.70 -14.84
CA ILE A 207 -14.76 5.08 -13.51
C ILE A 207 -16.09 4.41 -13.19
N ARG A 208 -16.09 3.08 -13.02
CA ARG A 208 -17.25 2.33 -12.55
C ARG A 208 -17.43 2.50 -11.04
N TRP A 209 -16.32 2.40 -10.31
CA TRP A 209 -16.27 2.55 -8.87
C TRP A 209 -14.90 2.99 -8.38
N THR A 210 -14.90 3.62 -7.20
CA THR A 210 -13.70 3.92 -6.40
C THR A 210 -13.91 3.33 -5.01
N GLN A 211 -12.97 2.52 -4.54
CA GLN A 211 -12.99 1.91 -3.22
C GLN A 211 -11.74 2.35 -2.45
N LYS A 212 -11.93 3.16 -1.41
CA LYS A 212 -10.86 3.58 -0.50
C LYS A 212 -10.70 2.53 0.60
N GLY A 213 -9.49 2.43 1.13
CA GLY A 213 -9.22 1.62 2.32
C GLY A 213 -8.01 2.12 3.11
N PHE A 214 -7.93 1.68 4.36
CA PHE A 214 -6.90 2.10 5.31
C PHE A 214 -6.40 0.93 6.18
N ARG A 215 -5.24 1.14 6.78
CA ARG A 215 -4.61 0.34 7.85
C ARG A 215 -4.24 1.32 8.96
N ASN A 216 -3.42 0.91 9.92
CA ASN A 216 -2.81 1.86 10.87
C ASN A 216 -2.00 2.93 10.11
N ALA A 217 -2.01 4.17 10.61
CA ALA A 217 -1.14 5.22 10.10
C ALA A 217 0.33 4.84 10.31
N ARG A 218 1.22 5.36 9.45
CA ARG A 218 2.62 4.97 9.50
C ARG A 218 3.28 5.48 10.78
N GLY A 219 3.91 4.57 11.54
CA GLY A 219 4.51 4.86 12.84
C GLY A 219 3.57 4.69 14.04
N THR A 220 2.28 4.38 13.85
CA THR A 220 1.37 4.03 14.96
C THR A 220 1.77 2.72 15.65
N THR A 221 2.38 1.79 14.91
CA THR A 221 2.93 0.53 15.42
C THR A 221 4.34 0.31 14.83
N PRO A 222 5.19 -0.53 15.47
CA PRO A 222 6.46 -0.95 14.88
C PRO A 222 6.31 -1.55 13.48
N GLU A 223 7.37 -1.45 12.66
CA GLU A 223 7.37 -2.07 11.34
C GLU A 223 7.46 -3.60 11.48
N GLY A 224 6.64 -4.31 10.72
CA GLY A 224 6.47 -5.77 10.84
C GLY A 224 5.34 -6.23 11.78
N THR A 225 4.76 -5.35 12.60
CA THR A 225 3.59 -5.71 13.43
C THR A 225 2.38 -6.03 12.54
N THR A 226 1.74 -7.19 12.77
CA THR A 226 0.51 -7.61 12.09
C THR A 226 -0.61 -6.59 12.35
N MET A 227 -1.43 -6.28 11.34
CA MET A 227 -2.49 -5.28 11.49
C MET A 227 -3.66 -5.81 12.33
N ARG A 228 -4.54 -4.90 12.75
CA ARG A 228 -5.90 -5.27 13.18
C ARG A 228 -6.93 -4.84 12.16
N ASN A 229 -7.92 -5.69 11.94
CA ASN A 229 -9.11 -5.34 11.16
C ASN A 229 -10.21 -4.71 12.06
N LEU A 230 -11.30 -4.20 11.49
CA LEU A 230 -12.33 -3.48 12.26
C LEU A 230 -13.15 -4.38 13.21
N MET A 231 -13.10 -5.71 13.05
CA MET A 231 -13.63 -6.67 14.04
C MET A 231 -12.69 -6.84 15.26
N GLY A 232 -11.57 -6.11 15.30
CA GLY A 232 -10.56 -6.13 16.36
C GLY A 232 -9.53 -7.26 16.25
N GLN A 233 -9.70 -8.15 15.26
CA GLN A 233 -8.87 -9.35 15.05
C GLN A 233 -7.47 -8.98 14.58
N VAL A 234 -6.47 -9.73 15.01
CA VAL A 234 -5.12 -9.70 14.41
C VAL A 234 -5.20 -10.38 13.04
N ASP A 235 -4.82 -9.66 11.97
CA ASP A 235 -5.08 -10.08 10.59
C ASP A 235 -3.83 -9.94 9.72
N GLY A 236 -3.26 -11.08 9.33
CA GLY A 236 -2.09 -11.17 8.45
C GLY A 236 -1.06 -12.23 8.85
N THR A 237 -1.18 -12.81 10.05
CA THR A 237 -0.26 -13.79 10.65
C THR A 237 0.17 -14.91 9.71
N VAL A 238 -0.78 -15.74 9.26
CA VAL A 238 -0.52 -16.79 8.27
C VAL A 238 -0.75 -16.20 6.88
N ASN A 239 0.34 -15.95 6.17
CA ASN A 239 0.39 -15.32 4.85
C ASN A 239 1.76 -15.64 4.22
N PRO A 240 1.86 -15.98 2.92
CA PRO A 240 3.15 -16.22 2.27
C PRO A 240 4.11 -15.04 2.44
N ALA A 241 5.36 -15.32 2.85
CA ALA A 241 6.35 -14.30 3.16
C ALA A 241 7.00 -13.73 1.87
N PRO A 242 6.90 -12.42 1.57
CA PRO A 242 7.41 -11.88 0.31
C PRO A 242 8.92 -12.06 0.11
N ARG A 243 9.33 -12.49 -1.09
CA ARG A 243 10.70 -12.86 -1.49
C ARG A 243 11.22 -14.16 -0.86
N THR A 244 10.36 -15.17 -0.74
CA THR A 244 10.76 -16.57 -0.56
C THR A 244 10.38 -17.39 -1.80
N THR A 245 11.05 -18.51 -2.02
CA THR A 245 10.75 -19.45 -3.12
C THR A 245 9.27 -19.84 -3.14
N ASP A 246 8.70 -20.10 -1.96
CA ASP A 246 7.31 -20.53 -1.80
C ASP A 246 6.35 -19.40 -2.24
N PHE A 247 6.59 -18.17 -1.77
CA PHE A 247 5.83 -16.99 -2.19
C PHE A 247 5.93 -16.79 -3.71
N ASP A 248 7.14 -16.86 -4.27
CA ASP A 248 7.36 -16.63 -5.69
C ASP A 248 6.67 -17.72 -6.55
N SER A 249 6.58 -18.96 -6.03
CA SER A 249 5.84 -20.08 -6.67
C SER A 249 4.31 -20.01 -6.55
N LEU A 250 3.79 -19.25 -5.58
CA LEU A 250 2.36 -19.10 -5.30
C LEU A 250 1.77 -17.81 -5.91
N VAL A 251 2.58 -16.76 -6.05
CA VAL A 251 2.11 -15.40 -6.39
C VAL A 251 2.46 -15.00 -7.82
N TRP A 252 3.58 -15.45 -8.39
CA TRP A 252 4.00 -15.02 -9.71
C TRP A 252 3.67 -16.02 -10.81
N ASP A 253 3.03 -15.52 -11.86
CA ASP A 253 2.83 -16.27 -13.09
C ASP A 253 4.17 -16.46 -13.82
N ASN A 254 4.47 -17.69 -14.22
CA ASN A 254 5.75 -18.04 -14.85
C ASN A 254 5.80 -17.81 -16.38
N GLY A 255 4.68 -17.40 -16.98
CA GLY A 255 4.54 -17.11 -18.41
C GLY A 255 4.33 -18.32 -19.31
N THR A 256 4.14 -19.54 -18.78
CA THR A 256 4.00 -20.76 -19.61
C THR A 256 2.73 -20.73 -20.46
N ASP A 257 1.59 -20.42 -19.84
CA ASP A 257 0.28 -20.42 -20.53
C ASP A 257 0.08 -19.13 -21.34
N GLN A 258 0.47 -17.99 -20.77
CA GLN A 258 0.33 -16.66 -21.39
C GLN A 258 1.64 -15.85 -21.20
N PRO A 259 2.57 -15.88 -22.17
CA PRO A 259 3.89 -15.25 -22.03
C PRO A 259 3.91 -13.73 -21.79
N TRP A 260 2.78 -13.03 -21.96
CA TRP A 260 2.66 -11.61 -21.61
C TRP A 260 2.44 -11.38 -20.11
N LEU A 261 2.01 -12.40 -19.38
CA LEU A 261 1.71 -12.37 -17.94
C LEU A 261 2.91 -12.80 -17.07
N ALA A 262 4.03 -13.21 -17.68
CA ALA A 262 5.25 -13.62 -16.99
C ALA A 262 5.73 -12.55 -15.97
N GLY A 263 5.88 -12.94 -14.70
CA GLY A 263 6.19 -12.04 -13.58
C GLY A 263 5.00 -11.22 -13.05
N GLY A 264 3.82 -11.37 -13.66
CA GLY A 264 2.55 -10.84 -13.19
C GLY A 264 1.88 -11.73 -12.15
N THR A 265 0.63 -11.42 -11.81
CA THR A 265 -0.19 -12.16 -10.84
C THR A 265 -1.68 -11.95 -11.15
N SER A 266 -2.55 -12.74 -10.53
CA SER A 266 -4.00 -12.48 -10.50
C SER A 266 -4.39 -11.68 -9.24
N LEU A 267 -5.56 -11.06 -9.25
CA LEU A 267 -6.10 -10.36 -8.07
C LEU A 267 -7.61 -10.61 -7.94
N VAL A 268 -8.01 -11.12 -6.78
CA VAL A 268 -9.41 -11.20 -6.35
C VAL A 268 -9.70 -10.09 -5.35
N LEU A 269 -10.36 -9.01 -5.80
CA LEU A 269 -10.83 -7.94 -4.93
C LEU A 269 -12.28 -8.22 -4.48
N ARG A 270 -12.46 -8.58 -3.20
CA ARG A 270 -13.78 -8.80 -2.59
C ARG A 270 -14.07 -7.69 -1.58
N ARG A 271 -15.13 -6.91 -1.81
CA ARG A 271 -15.66 -5.97 -0.81
C ARG A 271 -16.56 -6.74 0.17
N ILE A 272 -16.06 -6.98 1.38
CA ILE A 272 -16.78 -7.71 2.44
C ILE A 272 -17.29 -6.70 3.46
N ARG A 273 -18.57 -6.78 3.86
CA ARG A 273 -19.11 -6.00 4.98
C ARG A 273 -18.95 -6.80 6.26
N MET A 274 -18.47 -6.13 7.31
CA MET A 274 -18.49 -6.66 8.67
C MET A 274 -19.83 -6.24 9.29
N GLU A 275 -20.64 -7.21 9.70
CA GLU A 275 -21.96 -6.96 10.30
C GLU A 275 -21.80 -6.62 11.79
N MET A 276 -21.19 -5.45 12.06
CA MET A 276 -20.64 -5.09 13.37
C MET A 276 -21.64 -5.21 14.53
N ASP A 277 -22.90 -4.79 14.32
CA ASP A 277 -23.95 -4.92 15.33
C ASP A 277 -24.07 -6.37 15.86
N THR A 278 -24.11 -7.35 14.94
CA THR A 278 -24.17 -8.79 15.29
C THR A 278 -22.84 -9.38 15.75
N TRP A 279 -21.72 -8.73 15.42
CA TRP A 279 -20.41 -9.08 16.00
C TRP A 279 -20.31 -8.62 17.45
N ASP A 280 -20.95 -7.50 17.79
CA ASP A 280 -20.93 -6.94 19.14
C ASP A 280 -21.90 -7.60 20.13
N GLU A 281 -22.94 -8.29 19.63
CA GLU A 281 -23.76 -9.23 20.41
C GLU A 281 -22.98 -10.46 20.92
N LEU A 282 -21.87 -10.84 20.28
CA LEU A 282 -21.04 -11.98 20.71
C LEU A 282 -20.14 -11.62 21.89
N ASP A 283 -20.02 -12.54 22.84
CA ASP A 283 -19.04 -12.44 23.92
C ASP A 283 -17.60 -12.70 23.43
N ARG A 284 -16.62 -12.42 24.29
CA ARG A 284 -15.21 -12.52 23.92
C ARG A 284 -14.79 -13.96 23.54
N PRO A 285 -15.10 -15.00 24.32
CA PRO A 285 -14.92 -16.41 23.91
C PRO A 285 -15.62 -16.77 22.59
N GLY A 286 -16.86 -16.36 22.37
CA GLY A 286 -17.61 -16.66 21.14
C GLY A 286 -16.94 -16.09 19.88
N ARG A 287 -16.41 -14.85 19.97
CA ARG A 287 -15.62 -14.24 18.89
C ARG A 287 -14.30 -14.99 18.63
N GLU A 288 -13.62 -15.42 19.69
CA GLU A 288 -12.35 -16.16 19.59
C GLU A 288 -12.54 -17.58 19.05
N LEU A 289 -13.59 -18.29 19.47
CA LEU A 289 -14.03 -19.59 18.92
C LEU A 289 -14.46 -19.49 17.45
N THR A 290 -15.14 -18.41 17.06
CA THR A 290 -15.53 -18.14 15.66
C THR A 290 -14.31 -18.00 14.75
N MET A 291 -13.23 -17.38 15.25
CA MET A 291 -12.00 -17.21 14.47
C MET A 291 -11.05 -18.41 14.57
N GLY A 292 -11.01 -19.10 15.72
CA GLY A 292 -9.99 -20.09 16.06
C GLY A 292 -8.66 -19.49 16.53
N ARG A 293 -8.64 -18.18 16.82
CA ARG A 293 -7.48 -17.41 17.32
C ARG A 293 -7.93 -16.39 18.37
N THR A 294 -7.06 -16.06 19.31
CA THR A 294 -7.31 -15.02 20.32
C THR A 294 -7.37 -13.63 19.67
N LEU A 295 -8.19 -12.72 20.22
CA LEU A 295 -8.16 -11.31 19.82
C LEU A 295 -7.13 -10.50 20.62
N SER A 296 -6.50 -11.06 21.66
CA SER A 296 -5.51 -10.35 22.48
C SER A 296 -4.19 -10.19 21.73
N ASN A 297 -3.58 -11.29 21.31
CA ASN A 297 -2.31 -11.33 20.58
C ASN A 297 -2.37 -12.10 19.25
N GLY A 298 -3.50 -12.71 18.90
CA GLY A 298 -3.65 -13.42 17.62
C GLY A 298 -3.21 -14.89 17.67
N ALA A 299 -2.77 -15.42 18.82
CA ALA A 299 -2.37 -16.82 18.98
C ALA A 299 -3.50 -17.80 18.61
N PRO A 300 -3.21 -19.02 18.09
CA PRO A 300 -4.21 -20.07 17.97
C PRO A 300 -4.75 -20.46 19.35
N LEU A 301 -5.98 -20.98 19.44
CA LEU A 301 -6.57 -21.40 20.73
C LEU A 301 -5.80 -22.54 21.43
N THR A 302 -4.85 -23.17 20.71
CA THR A 302 -3.95 -24.22 21.19
C THR A 302 -2.55 -23.70 21.58
N GLY A 303 -2.27 -22.41 21.38
CA GLY A 303 -0.94 -21.81 21.56
C GLY A 303 -0.96 -20.59 22.48
N THR A 304 0.20 -19.94 22.56
CA THR A 304 0.48 -18.80 23.43
C THR A 304 0.80 -17.53 22.68
N ASP A 305 1.49 -17.60 21.55
CA ASP A 305 1.97 -16.46 20.76
C ASP A 305 1.40 -16.43 19.33
N GLU A 306 1.46 -15.26 18.67
CA GLU A 306 0.81 -15.03 17.37
C GLU A 306 1.23 -16.07 16.31
N PHE A 307 2.53 -16.39 16.26
CA PHE A 307 3.13 -17.26 15.25
C PHE A 307 3.23 -18.73 15.68
N ASP A 308 2.57 -19.13 16.77
CA ASP A 308 2.44 -20.55 17.10
C ASP A 308 1.60 -21.27 16.04
N GLU A 309 1.99 -22.51 15.74
CA GLU A 309 1.27 -23.39 14.84
C GLU A 309 -0.05 -23.87 15.47
N ALA A 310 -1.09 -23.99 14.63
CA ALA A 310 -2.44 -24.33 15.08
C ALA A 310 -2.65 -25.85 15.09
N ASP A 311 -2.89 -26.43 16.27
CA ASP A 311 -3.19 -27.86 16.39
C ASP A 311 -4.70 -28.10 16.19
N PHE A 312 -5.08 -28.37 14.94
CA PHE A 312 -6.45 -28.74 14.58
C PHE A 312 -6.89 -30.13 15.08
N THR A 313 -6.00 -30.89 15.74
CA THR A 313 -6.30 -32.20 16.36
C THR A 313 -6.47 -32.13 17.87
N ALA A 314 -6.05 -31.02 18.51
CA ALA A 314 -6.18 -30.81 19.94
C ALA A 314 -7.64 -30.83 20.41
N THR A 315 -7.91 -31.62 21.44
CA THR A 315 -9.22 -31.70 22.11
C THR A 315 -9.10 -31.39 23.59
N ASP A 316 -10.20 -30.91 24.17
CA ASP A 316 -10.32 -30.71 25.61
C ASP A 316 -10.52 -32.05 26.35
N LYS A 317 -10.65 -31.98 27.68
CA LYS A 317 -10.89 -33.15 28.54
C LYS A 317 -12.21 -33.90 28.29
N PHE A 318 -13.08 -33.40 27.43
CA PHE A 318 -14.34 -34.02 27.01
C PHE A 318 -14.29 -34.52 25.56
N GLY A 319 -13.17 -34.35 24.85
CA GLY A 319 -13.01 -34.71 23.44
C GLY A 319 -13.53 -33.65 22.46
N ILE A 320 -13.82 -32.43 22.92
CA ILE A 320 -14.29 -31.33 22.08
C ILE A 320 -13.07 -30.63 21.46
N PRO A 321 -13.01 -30.40 20.13
CA PRO A 321 -11.89 -29.71 19.50
C PRO A 321 -11.65 -28.30 20.06
N VAL A 322 -10.41 -27.99 20.44
CA VAL A 322 -10.03 -26.69 21.01
C VAL A 322 -10.14 -25.56 19.98
N ILE A 323 -9.79 -25.86 18.72
CA ILE A 323 -10.12 -25.03 17.56
C ILE A 323 -11.34 -25.65 16.88
N PRO A 324 -12.52 -25.00 16.88
CA PRO A 324 -13.71 -25.56 16.25
C PRO A 324 -13.50 -25.80 14.74
N PRO A 325 -13.89 -26.95 14.17
CA PRO A 325 -13.80 -27.19 12.72
C PRO A 325 -14.61 -26.22 11.85
N GLY A 326 -15.61 -25.55 12.45
CA GLY A 326 -16.38 -24.48 11.80
C GLY A 326 -15.70 -23.10 11.82
N SER A 327 -14.61 -22.92 12.58
CA SER A 327 -13.92 -21.65 12.78
C SER A 327 -13.22 -21.14 11.51
N HIS A 328 -12.95 -19.83 11.45
CA HIS A 328 -12.32 -19.21 10.29
C HIS A 328 -10.98 -19.86 9.93
N ILE A 329 -10.04 -20.01 10.88
CA ILE A 329 -8.73 -20.59 10.54
C ILE A 329 -8.80 -22.06 10.17
N ALA A 330 -9.71 -22.86 10.77
CA ALA A 330 -9.86 -24.26 10.40
C ALA A 330 -10.41 -24.44 8.97
N ARG A 331 -11.35 -23.57 8.56
CA ARG A 331 -11.95 -23.60 7.22
C ARG A 331 -11.12 -22.92 6.14
N ALA A 332 -10.15 -22.08 6.53
CA ALA A 332 -9.22 -21.39 5.63
C ALA A 332 -7.79 -21.99 5.66
N HIS A 333 -7.56 -23.06 6.42
CA HIS A 333 -6.28 -23.75 6.43
C HIS A 333 -6.08 -24.52 5.11
N ARG A 334 -4.87 -24.48 4.56
CA ARG A 334 -4.49 -25.21 3.35
C ARG A 334 -4.54 -26.72 3.60
N THR A 335 -5.07 -27.52 2.67
CA THR A 335 -4.89 -28.98 2.70
C THR A 335 -3.65 -29.40 1.91
N HIS A 336 -3.26 -28.59 0.92
CA HIS A 336 -2.04 -28.74 0.12
C HIS A 336 -1.26 -27.42 0.03
N GLU A 337 0.06 -27.49 -0.19
CA GLU A 337 0.96 -26.31 -0.22
C GLU A 337 0.50 -25.21 -1.20
N LYS A 338 -0.09 -25.61 -2.33
CA LYS A 338 -0.58 -24.71 -3.38
C LYS A 338 -1.92 -24.03 -3.06
N GLU A 339 -2.58 -24.39 -1.96
CA GLU A 339 -3.87 -23.81 -1.55
C GLU A 339 -3.68 -22.57 -0.66
N GLN A 340 -2.80 -21.65 -1.10
CA GLN A 340 -2.56 -20.38 -0.43
C GLN A 340 -2.57 -19.22 -1.42
N PHE A 341 -3.04 -18.07 -0.95
CA PHE A 341 -3.04 -16.81 -1.69
C PHE A 341 -2.51 -15.69 -0.81
N PHE A 342 -1.78 -14.75 -1.39
CA PHE A 342 -1.21 -13.63 -0.63
C PHE A 342 -2.28 -12.60 -0.26
N ARG A 343 -2.52 -12.42 1.04
CA ARG A 343 -3.57 -11.54 1.57
C ARG A 343 -3.01 -10.14 1.81
N ARG A 344 -3.52 -9.15 1.06
CA ARG A 344 -3.13 -7.73 1.15
C ARG A 344 -4.31 -6.81 1.49
N ALA A 345 -5.01 -7.14 2.57
CA ALA A 345 -6.26 -6.48 2.98
C ALA A 345 -6.09 -5.02 3.45
N TYR A 346 -7.17 -4.27 3.33
CA TYR A 346 -7.36 -2.91 3.84
C TYR A 346 -8.77 -2.83 4.46
N ASN A 347 -8.90 -2.14 5.60
CA ASN A 347 -10.19 -1.80 6.20
C ASN A 347 -10.89 -0.74 5.33
N TYR A 348 -12.22 -0.68 5.37
CA TYR A 348 -12.96 0.50 4.93
C TYR A 348 -14.01 0.85 5.97
N ASP A 349 -14.32 2.14 6.05
CA ASP A 349 -15.43 2.69 6.81
C ASP A 349 -16.05 3.75 5.90
N ASP A 350 -17.23 3.45 5.36
CA ASP A 350 -17.99 4.33 4.46
C ASP A 350 -19.26 4.75 5.21
N PRO A 351 -19.67 6.04 5.14
CA PRO A 351 -20.79 6.55 5.94
C PRO A 351 -22.08 5.75 5.68
N PRO A 352 -22.89 5.50 6.73
CA PRO A 352 -24.09 4.66 6.60
C PRO A 352 -25.04 5.21 5.54
N LYS A 353 -25.64 4.31 4.75
CA LYS A 353 -26.75 4.66 3.85
C LYS A 353 -27.84 5.33 4.71
N ALA A 354 -28.20 6.57 4.40
CA ALA A 354 -29.05 7.41 5.25
C ALA A 354 -30.31 6.65 5.70
N SER A 355 -30.54 6.59 7.01
CA SER A 355 -31.70 5.92 7.58
C SER A 355 -32.97 6.63 7.15
N ARG A 356 -33.72 6.00 6.24
CA ARG A 356 -35.10 6.40 5.98
C ARG A 356 -35.88 6.13 7.27
N PRO A 357 -36.48 7.13 7.92
CA PRO A 357 -37.26 6.88 9.12
C PRO A 357 -38.40 5.91 8.78
N PRO A 358 -38.79 5.01 9.69
CA PRO A 358 -39.89 4.07 9.43
C PRO A 358 -41.15 4.86 9.07
N THR A 359 -41.77 4.50 7.94
CA THR A 359 -43.08 5.04 7.57
C THR A 359 -44.07 4.63 8.65
N ARG A 360 -44.70 5.64 9.26
CA ARG A 360 -45.91 5.43 10.07
C ARG A 360 -47.07 5.31 9.10
N ASP A 361 -47.40 4.07 8.78
CA ASP A 361 -48.70 3.67 8.24
C ASP A 361 -49.67 3.43 9.42
#